data_AF-A0A1W9HIN9-F1
#
_entry.id   AF-A0A1W9HIN9-F1
#
_cell.length_a   1.000
_cell.length_b   1.000
_cell.length_c   1.000
_cell.angle_alpha   90.00
_cell.angle_beta   90.00
_cell.angle_gamma   90.00
#
_symmetry.space_group_name_H-M   'P 1'
#
loop_
_entity.id
_entity.type
_entity.pdbx_description
1 polymer ?
#
loop_
_entity_poly.entity_id
_entity_poly.type
_entity_poly.pdbx_seq_one_letter_code
_entity_poly.pdbx_strand_id
1 'polypeptide(L)'
;MIGLVCIANTDATDNNLALATVDGILTGTQSQDIALPGNSLKFAQTGVAGFALSFADGDHHRRQLLVSLGFVIHANSGNTGKISAEAAMIDSSGHSASTESADAILVAGNYAETGVEMVMLTNQQTSSPQTVGFSKPLSQAVVLVNGFTITFKGNDHHVKTIGAGCSGWTLNGTDTSKVMLNDARAFVSDNSGNTQDDQASFVNLVIVGIPSN
;
A
#
# COMPACT_ATOMS: atom_id res chain seq x y z
N MET A 1 -16.57 -4.78 1.64
CA MET A 1 -16.12 -4.64 3.04
C MET A 1 -14.96 -3.68 3.04
N ILE A 2 -14.99 -2.63 3.85
CA ILE A 2 -13.86 -1.71 4.02
C ILE A 2 -13.18 -2.13 5.34
N GLY A 3 -11.92 -2.54 5.27
CA GLY A 3 -11.11 -2.82 6.46
C GLY A 3 -10.41 -1.54 6.90
N LEU A 4 -10.67 -1.09 8.12
CA LEU A 4 -9.91 0.01 8.73
C LEU A 4 -8.72 -0.58 9.48
N VAL A 5 -7.52 -0.06 9.20
CA VAL A 5 -6.31 -0.38 9.95
C VAL A 5 -5.86 0.86 10.68
N CYS A 6 -5.63 0.73 11.98
CA CYS A 6 -4.99 1.76 12.81
C CYS A 6 -3.67 1.20 13.32
N ILE A 7 -2.58 1.91 13.06
CA ILE A 7 -1.29 1.69 13.72
C ILE A 7 -1.11 2.83 14.70
N ALA A 8 -1.05 2.49 15.99
CA ALA A 8 -0.85 3.45 17.07
C ALA A 8 0.29 2.97 17.96
N ASN A 9 1.16 3.90 18.35
CA ASN A 9 1.97 3.72 19.53
C ASN A 9 1.14 4.16 20.73
N THR A 10 0.84 3.23 21.64
CA THR A 10 -0.02 3.47 22.80
C THR A 10 0.76 3.83 24.07
N ASP A 11 2.09 3.81 24.02
CA ASP A 11 2.97 4.11 25.14
C ASP A 11 3.43 5.59 25.12
N ALA A 12 4.42 5.92 25.96
CA ALA A 12 5.04 7.23 25.93
C ALA A 12 5.62 7.55 24.53
N THR A 13 5.71 8.85 24.22
CA THR A 13 6.28 9.32 22.94
C THR A 13 7.61 8.64 22.67
N ASP A 14 7.66 7.97 21.53
CA ASP A 14 8.82 7.21 21.12
C ASP A 14 9.61 7.97 20.07
N ASN A 15 10.75 8.53 20.47
CA ASN A 15 11.64 9.28 19.58
C ASN A 15 12.32 8.42 18.52
N ASN A 16 12.13 7.10 18.56
CA ASN A 16 12.68 6.13 17.62
C ASN A 16 11.68 5.67 16.56
N LEU A 17 10.43 6.11 16.64
CA LEU A 17 9.34 5.76 15.73
C LEU A 17 8.64 7.03 15.21
N ALA A 18 8.51 7.13 13.89
CA ALA A 18 7.63 8.09 13.23
C ALA A 18 6.44 7.36 12.62
N LEU A 19 5.25 7.77 13.04
CA LEU A 19 3.98 7.44 12.41
C LEU A 19 3.43 8.75 11.84
N ALA A 20 3.16 8.79 10.55
CA ALA A 20 2.59 9.97 9.90
C ALA A 20 1.50 9.58 8.91
N THR A 21 0.53 10.49 8.74
CA THR A 21 -0.45 10.44 7.65
C THR A 21 -0.28 11.70 6.83
N VAL A 22 -0.30 11.57 5.51
CA VAL A 22 -0.21 12.69 4.57
C VAL A 22 -1.29 12.53 3.52
N ASP A 23 -2.11 13.56 3.39
CA ASP A 23 -3.23 13.57 2.46
C ASP A 23 -2.91 14.39 1.21
N GLY A 24 -3.53 14.04 0.09
CA GLY A 24 -3.57 14.86 -1.12
C GLY A 24 -2.24 15.00 -1.86
N ILE A 25 -1.35 13.99 -1.81
CA ILE A 25 -0.10 14.03 -2.59
C ILE A 25 -0.47 13.90 -4.06
N LEU A 26 -0.26 14.98 -4.83
CA LEU A 26 -0.55 15.00 -6.27
C LEU A 26 0.41 14.09 -7.04
N THR A 27 -0.07 13.46 -8.10
CA THR A 27 0.74 12.61 -8.98
C THR A 27 2.00 13.32 -9.48
N GLY A 28 3.14 12.63 -9.37
CA GLY A 28 4.45 13.15 -9.79
C GLY A 28 5.05 14.18 -8.83
N THR A 29 4.42 14.43 -7.68
CA THR A 29 4.90 15.35 -6.65
C THR A 29 5.31 14.61 -5.37
N GLN A 30 5.74 15.37 -4.36
CA GLN A 30 6.10 14.87 -3.04
C GLN A 30 5.31 15.60 -1.95
N SER A 31 5.12 14.95 -0.82
CA SER A 31 4.57 15.55 0.39
C SER A 31 5.40 16.73 0.93
N GLN A 32 4.83 17.44 1.91
CA GLN A 32 5.62 18.20 2.87
C GLN A 32 6.64 17.31 3.60
N ASP A 33 7.64 17.94 4.23
CA ASP A 33 8.62 17.25 5.05
C ASP A 33 7.95 16.56 6.25
N ILE A 34 8.31 15.30 6.47
CA ILE A 34 7.89 14.48 7.61
C ILE A 34 9.09 14.33 8.54
N ALA A 35 8.93 14.66 9.82
CA ALA A 35 9.96 14.46 10.82
C ALA A 35 10.25 12.96 11.02
N LEU A 36 11.53 12.60 11.04
CA LEU A 36 12.02 11.24 11.20
C LEU A 36 12.77 11.08 12.53
N PRO A 37 12.81 9.86 13.09
CA PRO A 37 13.53 9.57 14.33
C PRO A 37 15.06 9.62 14.19
N GLY A 38 15.58 9.89 12.99
CA GLY A 38 17.00 9.99 12.70
C GLY A 38 17.29 9.98 11.20
N ASN A 39 18.56 10.13 10.84
CA ASN A 39 19.05 10.04 9.46
C ASN A 39 19.44 8.62 9.02
N SER A 40 19.49 7.67 9.96
CA SER A 40 19.74 6.25 9.73
C SER A 40 18.54 5.43 10.18
N LEU A 41 17.57 5.28 9.29
CA LEU A 41 16.39 4.44 9.55
C LEU A 41 16.73 2.97 9.35
N LYS A 42 16.14 2.11 10.18
CA LYS A 42 16.18 0.65 10.04
C LYS A 42 15.06 0.15 9.15
N PHE A 43 13.94 0.86 9.15
CA PHE A 43 12.84 0.65 8.24
C PHE A 43 12.14 1.99 7.95
N ALA A 44 11.56 2.09 6.76
CA ALA A 44 10.65 3.15 6.36
C ALA A 44 9.75 2.60 5.27
N GLN A 45 8.45 2.51 5.55
CA GLN A 45 7.48 1.98 4.59
C GLN A 45 6.23 2.83 4.56
N THR A 46 5.65 2.95 3.37
CA THR A 46 4.41 3.67 3.14
C THR A 46 3.27 2.72 2.85
N GLY A 47 2.06 3.14 3.21
CA GLY A 47 0.81 2.46 2.87
C GLY A 47 -0.20 3.43 2.29
N VAL A 48 -1.06 2.96 1.39
CA VAL A 48 -2.17 3.72 0.80
C VAL A 48 -3.24 3.89 1.86
N ALA A 49 -3.52 5.15 2.21
CA ALA A 49 -4.61 5.52 3.11
C ALA A 49 -5.88 5.90 2.32
N GLY A 50 -5.71 6.40 1.09
CA GLY A 50 -6.77 6.91 0.25
C GLY A 50 -6.25 7.32 -1.13
N PHE A 51 -7.15 7.61 -2.05
CA PHE A 51 -6.82 8.21 -3.35
C PHE A 51 -8.05 8.92 -3.93
N ALA A 52 -7.80 9.95 -4.74
CA ALA A 52 -8.83 10.69 -5.44
C ALA A 52 -8.51 10.71 -6.94
N LEU A 53 -9.45 10.19 -7.73
CA LEU A 53 -9.33 10.03 -9.18
C LEU A 53 -10.64 10.42 -9.85
N SER A 54 -10.61 11.40 -10.75
CA SER A 54 -11.79 11.83 -11.51
C SER A 54 -11.44 12.36 -12.90
N PHE A 55 -12.27 12.02 -13.88
CA PHE A 55 -12.27 12.68 -15.18
C PHE A 55 -12.92 14.07 -15.08
N ALA A 56 -12.61 14.97 -16.01
CA ALA A 56 -13.10 16.35 -15.97
C ALA A 56 -14.56 16.49 -16.45
N ASP A 57 -14.93 15.78 -17.52
CA ASP A 57 -16.26 15.77 -18.12
C ASP A 57 -16.49 14.47 -18.90
N GLY A 58 -17.70 14.24 -19.42
CA GLY A 58 -17.95 13.15 -20.36
C GLY A 58 -18.16 11.75 -19.75
N ASP A 59 -18.51 10.82 -20.64
CA ASP A 59 -18.59 9.40 -20.33
C ASP A 59 -17.25 8.73 -20.63
N HIS A 60 -16.77 7.93 -19.68
CA HIS A 60 -15.44 7.33 -19.74
C HIS A 60 -15.49 5.86 -19.37
N HIS A 61 -14.98 5.03 -20.28
CA HIS A 61 -14.81 3.61 -20.05
C HIS A 61 -13.44 3.36 -19.41
N ARG A 62 -13.35 3.39 -18.08
CA ARG A 62 -12.08 3.22 -17.33
C ARG A 62 -11.36 1.89 -17.57
N ARG A 63 -10.23 1.91 -18.27
CA ARG A 63 -9.40 0.73 -18.54
C ARG A 63 -8.40 0.41 -17.44
N GLN A 64 -7.78 1.42 -16.84
CA GLN A 64 -6.72 1.25 -15.86
C GLN A 64 -6.93 2.12 -14.62
N LEU A 65 -6.55 1.58 -13.47
CA LEU A 65 -6.45 2.28 -12.19
C LEU A 65 -5.11 1.92 -11.55
N LEU A 66 -4.33 2.91 -11.12
CA LEU A 66 -3.04 2.70 -10.47
C LEU A 66 -2.89 3.64 -9.28
N VAL A 67 -2.30 3.12 -8.20
CA VAL A 67 -1.78 3.90 -7.08
C VAL A 67 -0.43 3.32 -6.70
N SER A 68 0.59 4.16 -6.54
CA SER A 68 1.93 3.77 -6.12
C SER A 68 2.49 4.82 -5.17
N LEU A 69 3.11 4.36 -4.08
CA LEU A 69 3.75 5.22 -3.10
C LEU A 69 5.24 4.92 -3.02
N GLY A 70 6.05 5.97 -2.96
CA GLY A 70 7.48 5.90 -2.69
C GLY A 70 7.84 6.71 -1.46
N PHE A 71 9.02 6.48 -0.90
CA PHE A 71 9.55 7.24 0.22
C PHE A 71 11.03 7.55 0.02
N VAL A 72 11.41 8.80 0.30
CA VAL A 72 12.79 9.26 0.18
C VAL A 72 13.19 10.00 1.45
N ILE A 73 14.35 9.66 2.02
CA ILE A 73 14.98 10.41 3.10
C ILE A 73 15.74 11.58 2.49
N HIS A 74 15.50 12.79 2.97
CA HIS A 74 16.25 13.96 2.55
C HIS A 74 17.47 14.11 3.48
N ALA A 75 18.61 13.58 3.04
CA ALA A 75 19.83 13.51 3.86
C ALA A 75 20.37 14.88 4.34
N ASN A 76 19.95 15.98 3.70
CA ASN A 76 20.47 17.33 3.96
C ASN A 76 19.53 18.24 4.79
N SER A 77 18.34 17.77 5.19
CA SER A 77 17.29 18.61 5.78
C SER A 77 16.98 18.36 7.26
N GLY A 78 17.86 17.67 8.00
CA GLY A 78 17.72 17.54 9.46
C GLY A 78 16.70 16.49 9.91
N ASN A 79 16.91 15.24 9.48
CA ASN A 79 16.04 14.10 9.79
C ASN A 79 14.62 14.26 9.26
N THR A 80 14.46 14.63 7.98
CA THR A 80 13.15 14.64 7.33
C THR A 80 13.08 13.67 6.15
N GLY A 81 11.87 13.20 5.85
CA GLY A 81 11.58 12.38 4.70
C GLY A 81 10.35 12.91 3.96
N LYS A 82 10.17 12.45 2.73
CA LYS A 82 9.02 12.76 1.89
C LYS A 82 8.45 11.52 1.26
N ILE A 83 7.14 11.52 1.08
CA ILE A 83 6.40 10.50 0.35
C ILE A 83 6.17 11.03 -1.07
N SER A 84 6.48 10.23 -2.08
CA SER A 84 6.05 10.46 -3.45
C SER A 84 4.82 9.63 -3.75
N ALA A 85 3.91 10.16 -4.55
CA ALA A 85 2.72 9.43 -4.99
C ALA A 85 2.57 9.47 -6.50
N GLU A 86 2.04 8.38 -7.03
CA GLU A 86 1.50 8.27 -8.37
C GLU A 86 0.10 7.67 -8.24
N ALA A 87 -0.91 8.40 -8.68
CA ALA A 87 -2.27 7.93 -8.81
C ALA A 87 -2.72 8.21 -10.24
N ALA A 88 -3.26 7.20 -10.93
CA ALA A 88 -3.67 7.36 -12.31
C ALA A 88 -4.94 6.58 -12.59
N MET A 89 -5.77 7.14 -13.46
CA MET A 89 -6.94 6.47 -14.01
C MET A 89 -7.00 6.77 -15.51
N ILE A 90 -6.99 5.73 -16.34
CA ILE A 90 -6.92 5.85 -17.80
C ILE A 90 -8.11 5.12 -18.42
N ASP A 91 -8.77 5.73 -19.39
CA ASP A 91 -9.89 5.12 -20.13
C ASP A 91 -9.43 4.32 -21.37
N SER A 92 -10.36 3.64 -22.03
CA SER A 92 -10.08 2.85 -23.23
C SER A 92 -9.61 3.70 -24.44
N SER A 93 -9.93 4.99 -24.46
CA SER A 93 -9.51 5.96 -25.50
C SER A 93 -8.19 6.68 -25.20
N GLY A 94 -7.59 6.45 -24.02
CA GLY A 94 -6.34 7.05 -23.60
C GLY A 94 -6.50 8.40 -22.89
N HIS A 95 -7.71 8.80 -22.49
CA HIS A 95 -7.88 9.94 -21.59
C HIS A 95 -7.47 9.55 -20.17
N SER A 96 -6.78 10.45 -19.49
CA SER A 96 -6.38 10.31 -18.07
C SER A 96 -7.28 11.13 -17.16
N ALA A 97 -7.28 10.79 -15.87
CA ALA A 97 -7.93 11.60 -14.86
C ALA A 97 -7.33 13.02 -14.79
N SER A 98 -8.18 13.97 -14.42
CA SER A 98 -7.84 15.37 -14.24
C SER A 98 -7.49 15.71 -12.79
N THR A 99 -7.99 14.92 -11.84
CA THR A 99 -7.61 14.94 -10.43
C THR A 99 -6.92 13.63 -10.12
N GLU A 100 -5.68 13.71 -9.64
CA GLU A 100 -4.82 12.57 -9.41
C GLU A 100 -4.04 12.77 -8.11
N SER A 101 -4.54 12.21 -7.02
CA SER A 101 -3.86 12.25 -5.72
C SER A 101 -3.97 10.95 -4.94
N ALA A 102 -3.01 10.73 -4.06
CA ALA A 102 -3.05 9.66 -3.07
C ALA A 102 -2.80 10.19 -1.66
N ASP A 103 -3.44 9.54 -0.69
CA ASP A 103 -3.18 9.72 0.73
C ASP A 103 -2.34 8.54 1.21
N ALA A 104 -1.42 8.81 2.12
CA ALA A 104 -0.42 7.86 2.55
C ALA A 104 -0.28 7.83 4.07
N ILE A 105 0.00 6.64 4.60
CA ILE A 105 0.61 6.47 5.91
C ILE A 105 2.11 6.20 5.77
N LEU A 106 2.91 6.65 6.74
CA LEU A 106 4.31 6.31 6.89
C LEU A 106 4.52 5.61 8.24
N VAL A 107 5.27 4.52 8.21
CA VAL A 107 5.83 3.86 9.39
C VAL A 107 7.33 3.80 9.22
N ALA A 108 8.06 4.55 10.04
CA ALA A 108 9.51 4.69 9.96
C ALA A 108 10.15 4.60 11.34
N GLY A 109 11.31 3.95 11.46
CA GLY A 109 11.94 3.76 12.76
C GLY A 109 13.44 3.50 12.70
N ASN A 110 14.12 3.74 13.82
CA ASN A 110 15.57 3.56 13.97
C ASN A 110 15.95 2.34 14.85
N TYR A 111 14.97 1.58 15.35
CA TYR A 111 15.19 0.49 16.29
C TYR A 111 16.09 -0.61 15.74
N ALA A 112 17.20 -0.84 16.43
CA ALA A 112 18.01 -2.03 16.27
C ALA A 112 17.22 -3.25 16.80
N GLU A 113 16.73 -4.06 15.88
CA GLU A 113 16.36 -5.47 16.03
C GLU A 113 15.11 -5.85 16.85
N THR A 114 14.52 -5.04 17.73
CA THR A 114 13.41 -5.53 18.61
C THR A 114 12.02 -4.91 18.41
N GLY A 115 11.89 -3.76 17.73
CA GLY A 115 10.61 -3.02 17.74
C GLY A 115 9.58 -3.49 16.72
N VAL A 116 9.97 -3.63 15.46
CA VAL A 116 9.08 -3.94 14.32
C VAL A 116 9.91 -4.64 13.25
N GLU A 117 9.33 -5.67 12.61
CA GLU A 117 9.84 -6.23 11.37
C GLU A 117 8.92 -5.88 10.20
N MET A 118 9.48 -5.73 9.00
CA MET A 118 8.70 -5.42 7.80
C MET A 118 9.17 -6.24 6.62
N VAL A 119 8.22 -6.78 5.86
CA VAL A 119 8.48 -7.46 4.59
C VAL A 119 7.63 -6.83 3.50
N MET A 120 8.27 -6.56 2.36
CA MET A 120 7.62 -6.03 1.17
C MET A 120 7.37 -7.15 0.16
N LEU A 121 6.13 -7.30 -0.28
CA LEU A 121 5.76 -8.17 -1.40
C LEU A 121 5.32 -7.32 -2.59
N THR A 122 6.08 -7.39 -3.68
CA THR A 122 5.78 -6.63 -4.90
C THR A 122 5.10 -7.50 -5.94
N ASN A 123 4.26 -6.90 -6.80
CA ASN A 123 3.66 -7.54 -7.98
C ASN A 123 2.87 -8.82 -7.65
N GLN A 124 2.09 -8.81 -6.56
CA GLN A 124 1.26 -9.95 -6.19
C GLN A 124 -0.01 -10.00 -7.03
N GLN A 125 -0.25 -11.12 -7.69
CA GLN A 125 -1.47 -11.42 -8.43
C GLN A 125 -1.75 -12.93 -8.38
N THR A 126 -2.19 -13.42 -7.22
CA THR A 126 -2.43 -14.84 -6.97
C THR A 126 -3.78 -15.09 -6.30
N SER A 127 -4.34 -16.28 -6.55
CA SER A 127 -5.53 -16.82 -5.87
C SER A 127 -5.18 -17.98 -4.94
N SER A 128 -3.90 -18.14 -4.61
CA SER A 128 -3.39 -19.20 -3.74
C SER A 128 -2.81 -18.59 -2.48
N PRO A 129 -2.96 -19.24 -1.31
CA PRO A 129 -2.32 -18.79 -0.08
C PRO A 129 -0.81 -18.68 -0.22
N GLN A 130 -0.23 -17.64 0.38
CA GLN A 130 1.20 -17.38 0.40
C GLN A 130 1.69 -17.27 1.84
N THR A 131 2.93 -17.71 2.06
CA THR A 131 3.59 -17.59 3.36
C THR A 131 4.69 -16.55 3.28
N VAL A 132 4.67 -15.60 4.20
CA VAL A 132 5.70 -14.56 4.37
C VAL A 132 6.49 -14.87 5.62
N GLY A 133 7.81 -15.05 5.47
CA GLY A 133 8.71 -15.32 6.58
C GLY A 133 9.32 -14.06 7.16
N PHE A 134 9.45 -14.04 8.48
CA PHE A 134 10.09 -13.01 9.29
C PHE A 134 11.35 -13.59 9.95
N SER A 135 12.26 -12.73 10.38
CA SER A 135 13.50 -13.19 11.03
C SER A 135 13.29 -13.63 12.48
N LYS A 136 12.18 -13.21 13.10
CA LYS A 136 11.79 -13.56 14.46
C LYS A 136 10.34 -14.02 14.53
N PRO A 137 10.00 -14.86 15.53
CA PRO A 137 8.62 -15.12 15.88
C PRO A 137 7.88 -13.81 16.19
N LEU A 138 6.63 -13.69 15.72
CA LEU A 138 5.81 -12.49 15.89
C LEU A 138 4.71 -12.71 16.93
N SER A 139 4.36 -11.65 17.66
CA SER A 139 3.19 -11.59 18.53
C SER A 139 1.96 -11.04 17.80
N GLN A 140 2.18 -10.12 16.86
CA GLN A 140 1.14 -9.49 16.04
C GLN A 140 1.68 -9.17 14.65
N ALA A 141 0.79 -9.05 13.67
CA ALA A 141 1.12 -8.56 12.35
C ALA A 141 -0.03 -7.71 11.79
N VAL A 142 0.24 -6.97 10.72
CA VAL A 142 -0.75 -6.29 9.90
C VAL A 142 -0.27 -6.19 8.46
N VAL A 143 -1.20 -6.17 7.52
CA VAL A 143 -0.92 -6.06 6.08
C VAL A 143 -1.47 -4.74 5.56
N LEU A 144 -0.61 -3.98 4.90
CA LEU A 144 -0.91 -2.69 4.29
C LEU A 144 -0.74 -2.80 2.78
N VAL A 145 -1.60 -2.10 2.03
CA VAL A 145 -1.39 -1.90 0.61
C VAL A 145 -0.40 -0.77 0.43
N ASN A 146 0.70 -0.97 -0.30
CA ASN A 146 1.65 0.09 -0.66
C ASN A 146 1.37 0.68 -2.05
N GLY A 147 0.76 -0.11 -2.91
CA GLY A 147 0.35 0.31 -4.25
C GLY A 147 -0.36 -0.83 -4.98
N PHE A 148 -0.98 -0.53 -6.10
CA PHE A 148 -1.62 -1.51 -6.96
C PHE A 148 -1.76 -0.98 -8.39
N THR A 149 -1.90 -1.90 -9.33
CA THR A 149 -2.38 -1.65 -10.68
C THR A 149 -3.54 -2.59 -10.95
N ILE A 150 -4.64 -2.04 -11.47
CA ILE A 150 -5.79 -2.79 -11.97
C ILE A 150 -5.94 -2.42 -13.44
N THR A 151 -5.83 -3.43 -14.30
CA THR A 151 -6.05 -3.28 -15.74
C THR A 151 -7.22 -4.17 -16.15
N PHE A 152 -8.23 -3.61 -16.81
CA PHE A 152 -9.30 -4.41 -17.40
C PHE A 152 -8.85 -5.11 -18.68
N LYS A 153 -9.33 -6.33 -18.87
CA LYS A 153 -9.10 -7.11 -20.10
C LYS A 153 -10.00 -6.70 -21.26
N GLY A 154 -11.17 -6.13 -20.97
CA GLY A 154 -12.19 -5.71 -21.95
C GLY A 154 -12.11 -4.24 -22.33
N ASN A 155 -12.79 -3.88 -23.42
CA ASN A 155 -12.91 -2.49 -23.89
C ASN A 155 -14.18 -1.77 -23.38
N ASP A 156 -15.17 -2.55 -22.93
CA ASP A 156 -16.43 -2.09 -22.36
C ASP A 156 -16.58 -2.70 -20.96
N HIS A 157 -16.85 -1.86 -19.96
CA HIS A 157 -16.90 -2.28 -18.57
C HIS A 157 -17.74 -1.31 -17.75
N HIS A 158 -18.86 -1.82 -17.24
CA HIS A 158 -19.66 -1.17 -16.21
C HIS A 158 -19.13 -1.58 -14.83
N VAL A 159 -18.07 -0.91 -14.39
CA VAL A 159 -17.37 -1.22 -13.13
C VAL A 159 -18.35 -1.38 -11.98
N LYS A 160 -18.32 -2.53 -11.33
CA LYS A 160 -19.11 -2.80 -10.13
C LYS A 160 -18.27 -2.79 -8.87
N THR A 161 -17.13 -3.46 -8.93
CA THR A 161 -16.26 -3.67 -7.76
C THR A 161 -14.82 -3.51 -8.19
N ILE A 162 -14.06 -2.74 -7.43
CA ILE A 162 -12.60 -2.70 -7.49
C ILE A 162 -12.05 -3.07 -6.13
N GLY A 163 -10.84 -3.63 -6.11
CA GLY A 163 -10.10 -3.79 -4.87
C GLY A 163 -8.67 -4.23 -5.14
N ALA A 164 -7.83 -4.03 -4.13
CA ALA A 164 -6.46 -4.51 -4.10
C ALA A 164 -6.11 -4.83 -2.65
N GLY A 165 -5.41 -5.94 -2.45
CA GLY A 165 -5.04 -6.39 -1.11
C GLY A 165 -4.92 -7.90 -1.05
N CYS A 166 -5.20 -8.45 0.12
CA CYS A 166 -5.42 -9.87 0.35
C CYS A 166 -6.85 -10.08 0.90
N SER A 167 -7.45 -11.24 0.65
CA SER A 167 -8.79 -11.57 1.16
C SER A 167 -8.80 -11.84 2.67
N GLY A 168 -7.62 -12.09 3.24
CA GLY A 168 -7.38 -12.21 4.67
C GLY A 168 -5.92 -12.55 4.97
N TRP A 169 -5.55 -12.46 6.24
CA TRP A 169 -4.24 -12.87 6.71
C TRP A 169 -4.30 -13.38 8.15
N THR A 170 -3.36 -14.25 8.51
CA THR A 170 -3.21 -14.77 9.88
C THR A 170 -1.74 -15.00 10.22
N LEU A 171 -1.40 -14.95 11.50
CA LEU A 171 -0.15 -15.55 11.98
C LEU A 171 -0.27 -17.06 11.92
N ASN A 172 0.77 -17.74 11.45
CA ASN A 172 0.78 -19.20 11.41
C ASN A 172 0.86 -19.76 12.85
N GLY A 173 -0.14 -20.56 13.23
CA GLY A 173 -0.27 -21.08 14.59
C GLY A 173 0.80 -22.10 15.02
N THR A 174 1.58 -22.64 14.07
CA THR A 174 2.68 -23.58 14.34
C THR A 174 4.06 -22.95 14.25
N ASP A 175 4.17 -21.83 13.55
CA ASP A 175 5.42 -21.08 13.35
C ASP A 175 5.08 -19.59 13.25
N THR A 176 5.10 -18.90 14.39
CA THR A 176 4.70 -17.49 14.46
C THR A 176 5.71 -16.53 13.81
N SER A 177 6.82 -17.03 13.26
CA SER A 177 7.69 -16.26 12.35
C SER A 177 7.10 -16.14 10.94
N LYS A 178 5.90 -16.68 10.71
CA LYS A 178 5.25 -16.68 9.40
C LYS A 178 3.87 -16.04 9.43
N VAL A 179 3.62 -15.17 8.46
CA VAL A 179 2.28 -14.64 8.15
C VAL A 179 1.74 -15.36 6.92
N MET A 180 0.53 -15.90 7.02
CA MET A 180 -0.20 -16.46 5.89
C MET A 180 -1.10 -15.40 5.29
N LEU A 181 -1.01 -15.20 3.98
CA LEU A 181 -1.85 -14.29 3.18
C LEU A 181 -2.74 -15.11 2.25
N ASN A 182 -4.01 -14.74 2.14
CA ASN A 182 -4.94 -15.34 1.18
C ASN A 182 -5.19 -14.38 0.01
N ASP A 183 -5.12 -14.88 -1.22
CA ASP A 183 -5.51 -14.15 -2.43
C ASP A 183 -4.91 -12.75 -2.55
N ALA A 184 -3.59 -12.61 -2.42
CA ALA A 184 -2.92 -11.33 -2.64
C ALA A 184 -3.03 -10.93 -4.13
N ARG A 185 -3.94 -10.01 -4.45
CA ARG A 185 -4.24 -9.58 -5.83
C ARG A 185 -4.88 -8.21 -5.91
N ALA A 186 -4.77 -7.62 -7.09
CA ALA A 186 -5.64 -6.57 -7.57
C ALA A 186 -6.80 -7.19 -8.36
N PHE A 187 -8.01 -6.66 -8.20
CA PHE A 187 -9.19 -7.21 -8.85
C PHE A 187 -10.19 -6.15 -9.27
N VAL A 188 -10.91 -6.49 -10.32
CA VAL A 188 -12.08 -5.74 -10.76
C VAL A 188 -13.11 -6.68 -11.34
N SER A 189 -14.38 -6.32 -11.20
CA SER A 189 -15.50 -7.01 -11.83
C SER A 189 -16.52 -5.99 -12.34
N ASP A 190 -17.17 -6.31 -13.46
CA ASP A 190 -18.30 -5.56 -14.01
C ASP A 190 -19.61 -6.39 -13.99
N ASN A 191 -20.69 -5.83 -14.57
CA ASN A 191 -21.98 -6.51 -14.69
C ASN A 191 -22.06 -7.52 -15.86
N SER A 192 -21.05 -7.56 -16.73
CA SER A 192 -20.99 -8.39 -17.92
C SER A 192 -20.11 -9.63 -17.75
N GLY A 193 -19.51 -9.80 -16.56
CA GLY A 193 -18.62 -10.92 -16.24
C GLY A 193 -17.16 -10.68 -16.64
N ASN A 194 -16.80 -9.47 -17.06
CA ASN A 194 -15.41 -9.12 -17.32
C ASN A 194 -14.67 -8.91 -15.99
N THR A 195 -13.39 -9.29 -15.98
CA THR A 195 -12.51 -9.17 -14.83
C THR A 195 -11.21 -8.45 -15.18
N GLN A 196 -10.34 -8.30 -14.19
CA GLN A 196 -8.98 -7.82 -14.41
C GLN A 196 -8.20 -8.72 -15.38
N ASP A 197 -7.23 -8.13 -16.08
CA ASP A 197 -6.14 -8.85 -16.74
C ASP A 197 -5.07 -9.19 -15.69
N ASP A 198 -4.96 -10.48 -15.35
CA ASP A 198 -4.00 -10.98 -14.35
C ASP A 198 -2.53 -10.84 -14.78
N GLN A 199 -2.23 -10.55 -16.05
CA GLN A 199 -0.86 -10.27 -16.49
C GLN A 199 -0.47 -8.80 -16.31
N ALA A 200 -1.45 -7.90 -16.18
CA ALA A 200 -1.26 -6.46 -16.11
C ALA A 200 -1.82 -5.83 -14.81
N SER A 201 -2.32 -6.67 -13.90
CA SER A 201 -2.86 -6.25 -12.61
C SER A 201 -2.06 -6.88 -11.48
N PHE A 202 -1.80 -6.12 -10.43
CA PHE A 202 -1.08 -6.60 -9.26
C PHE A 202 -1.27 -5.67 -8.06
N VAL A 203 -0.96 -6.17 -6.86
CA VAL A 203 -0.86 -5.39 -5.63
C VAL A 203 0.54 -5.49 -5.01
N ASN A 204 0.98 -4.40 -4.42
CA ASN A 204 2.17 -4.31 -3.58
C ASN A 204 1.72 -4.24 -2.12
N LEU A 205 2.24 -5.14 -1.27
CA LEU A 205 1.87 -5.24 0.14
C LEU A 205 3.07 -5.04 1.07
N VAL A 206 2.91 -4.22 2.10
CA VAL A 206 3.84 -4.17 3.25
C VAL A 206 3.22 -4.96 4.39
N ILE A 207 3.93 -5.97 4.87
CA ILE A 207 3.54 -6.71 6.07
C ILE A 207 4.40 -6.20 7.21
N VAL A 208 3.74 -5.69 8.26
CA VAL A 208 4.38 -5.16 9.46
C VAL A 208 4.15 -6.15 10.59
N GLY A 209 5.20 -6.64 11.22
CA GLY A 209 5.17 -7.60 12.32
C GLY A 209 5.76 -7.02 13.60
N ILE A 210 5.17 -7.35 14.75
CA ILE A 210 5.74 -7.05 16.07
C ILE A 210 6.36 -8.36 16.58
N PRO A 211 7.68 -8.42 16.82
CA PRO A 211 8.31 -9.60 17.40
C PRO A 211 7.66 -10.04 18.71
N SER A 212 7.62 -11.33 19.00
CA SER A 212 7.32 -11.83 20.35
C SER A 212 8.59 -11.74 21.19
N ASN A 213 8.47 -11.16 22.39
CA ASN A 213 9.55 -11.16 23.39
C ASN A 213 9.91 -12.58 23.85
#